data_AF-A0A523RWY1-F1
#
_entry.id   AF-A0A523RWY1-F1
#
_cell.length_a   1.000
_cell.length_b   1.000
_cell.length_c   1.000
_cell.angle_alpha   90.00
_cell.angle_beta   90.00
_cell.angle_gamma   90.00
#
_symmetry.space_group_name_H-M   'P 1'
#
loop_
_entity.id
_entity.type
_entity.pdbx_description
1 polymer ?
#
loop_
_entity_poly.entity_id
_entity_poly.type
_entity_poly.pdbx_seq_one_letter_code
_entity_poly.pdbx_strand_id
1 'polypeptide(L)' 'MYMCSDIANVDEEVCEGCGACSAACPSGAMQQNNFSKRQIFEMVDIFIV' A
#
# COMPACT_ATOMS: atom_id res chain seq x y z
N MET A 1 2.03 -3.17 23.16
CA MET A 1 0.78 -2.67 22.53
C MET A 1 1.22 -1.86 21.33
N TYR A 2 1.07 -2.29 20.08
CA TYR A 2 -0.16 -2.76 19.45
C TYR A 2 0.04 -4.07 18.68
N MET A 3 -0.97 -4.92 18.82
CA MET A 3 -1.04 -6.27 18.35
C MET A 3 -1.45 -6.27 16.87
N CYS A 4 -0.56 -6.71 15.98
CA CYS A 4 -0.88 -7.02 14.58
C CYS A 4 -1.30 -8.49 14.50
N SER A 5 -2.36 -8.88 15.22
CA SER A 5 -2.82 -10.29 15.24
C SER A 5 -4.15 -10.50 14.52
N ASP A 6 -4.85 -9.43 14.16
CA ASP A 6 -6.07 -9.49 13.35
C ASP A 6 -5.74 -9.24 11.87
N ILE A 7 -6.30 -10.06 10.98
CA ILE A 7 -6.16 -9.91 9.53
C ILE A 7 -7.09 -8.78 9.09
N ALA A 8 -6.52 -7.63 8.73
CA ALA A 8 -7.28 -6.51 8.21
C ALA A 8 -7.66 -6.74 6.73
N ASN A 9 -8.93 -6.54 6.39
CA ASN A 9 -9.45 -6.62 5.03
C ASN A 9 -10.01 -5.25 4.59
N VAL A 10 -9.87 -4.92 3.32
CA VAL A 10 -10.40 -3.69 2.73
C VAL A 10 -11.63 -4.03 1.91
N ASP A 11 -12.72 -3.29 2.10
CA ASP A 11 -13.90 -3.37 1.23
C ASP A 11 -13.66 -2.52 -0.02
N GLU A 12 -13.61 -3.16 -1.19
CA GLU A 12 -13.33 -2.50 -2.46
C GLU A 12 -14.50 -1.61 -2.93
N GLU A 13 -15.74 -1.84 -2.47
CA GLU A 13 -16.88 -1.03 -2.89
C GLU A 13 -16.86 0.39 -2.29
N VAL A 14 -16.23 0.54 -1.12
CA VAL A 14 -16.11 1.81 -0.38
C VAL A 14 -14.70 2.42 -0.55
N CYS A 15 -13.75 1.67 -1.07
CA CYS A 15 -12.37 2.10 -1.21
C CYS A 15 -12.23 3.20 -2.27
N GLU A 16 -11.95 4.43 -1.82
CA GLU A 16 -11.63 5.55 -2.72
C GLU A 16 -10.21 5.48 -3.31
N GLY A 17 -9.38 4.56 -2.82
CA GLY A 17 -8.00 4.41 -3.29
C GLY A 17 -7.02 5.48 -2.78
N CYS A 18 -7.32 6.17 -1.68
CA CYS A 18 -6.47 7.25 -1.12
C CYS A 18 -5.09 6.80 -0.63
N GLY A 19 -4.87 5.50 -0.40
CA GLY A 19 -3.57 4.94 -0.02
C GLY A 19 -3.17 5.10 1.45
N ALA A 20 -4.01 5.72 2.30
CA ALA A 20 -3.71 5.94 3.72
C ALA A 20 -3.42 4.64 4.48
N CYS A 21 -4.16 3.57 4.18
CA CYS A 21 -3.97 2.27 4.80
C CYS A 21 -2.62 1.63 4.45
N SER A 22 -2.15 1.78 3.20
CA SER A 22 -0.85 1.29 2.76
C SER A 22 0.31 2.05 3.41
N ALA A 23 0.16 3.36 3.64
CA ALA A 23 1.17 4.18 4.30
C ALA A 23 1.23 3.95 5.82
N ALA A 24 0.08 3.74 6.47
CA ALA A 24 0.01 3.52 7.92
C ALA A 24 0.39 2.10 8.34
N CYS A 25 0.35 1.12 7.42
CA CYS A 25 0.56 -0.30 7.72
C CYS A 25 2.03 -0.57 8.14
N PRO A 26 2.31 -0.91 9.41
CA PRO A 26 3.68 -1.13 9.88
C PRO A 26 4.27 -2.44 9.36
N SER A 27 3.44 -3.44 9.04
CA SER A 27 3.87 -4.69 8.44
C SER A 27 4.15 -4.57 6.94
N GLY A 28 3.71 -3.47 6.31
CA GLY A 28 3.80 -3.28 4.87
C GLY A 28 2.95 -4.26 4.04
N ALA A 29 2.03 -4.99 4.68
CA ALA A 29 1.17 -5.98 4.02
C ALA A 29 0.15 -5.34 3.07
N MET A 30 -0.35 -4.14 3.39
CA MET A 30 -1.30 -3.42 2.55
C MET A 30 -0.61 -2.68 1.40
N GLN A 31 -1.12 -2.89 0.18
CA GLN A 31 -0.67 -2.22 -1.03
C GLN A 31 -1.87 -1.60 -1.76
N GLN A 32 -1.61 -0.47 -2.42
CA GLN A 32 -2.60 0.25 -3.21
C GLN A 32 -2.59 -0.30 -4.66
N ASN A 33 -3.78 -0.49 -5.24
CA ASN A 33 -3.93 -0.98 -6.62
C ASN A 33 -3.57 0.09 -7.65
N ASN A 34 -2.71 -0.27 -8.62
CA ASN A 34 -2.16 0.59 -9.68
C ASN A 34 -1.08 1.59 -9.23
N PHE A 35 -0.78 1.70 -7.94
CA PHE A 35 0.40 2.41 -7.43
C PHE A 35 1.17 1.54 -6.43
N SER A 36 1.44 0.30 -6.81
CA SER A 36 2.30 -0.56 -6.00
C SER A 36 3.69 0.06 -5.89
N LYS A 37 4.37 -0.21 -4.76
CA LYS A 37 5.73 0.30 -4.51
C LYS A 37 6.64 -0.01 -5.70
N ARG A 38 6.55 -1.23 -6.23
CA ARG A 38 7.31 -1.67 -7.41
C ARG A 38 7.07 -0.76 -8.62
N GLN A 39 5.82 -0.49 -8.98
CA GLN A 39 5.50 0.37 -10.12
C GLN A 39 6.06 1.79 -9.94
N ILE A 40 5.99 2.33 -8.73
CA ILE A 40 6.54 3.66 -8.42
C ILE A 40 8.06 3.66 -8.54
N PHE A 41 8.74 2.69 -7.94
CA PHE A 41 10.19 2.59 -8.00
C PHE A 41 10.69 2.35 -9.43
N GLU A 42 10.02 1.51 -10.22
CA GLU A 42 10.36 1.32 -11.64
C GLU A 42 10.25 2.63 -12.44
N MET A 43 9.21 3.44 -12.20
CA MET A 43 9.09 4.76 -12.83
C MET A 43 10.23 5.69 -12.44
N VAL A 44 10.62 5.71 -11.16
CA VAL A 44 11.72 6.55 -10.64
C VAL A 44 13.06 6.08 -11.20
N ASP A 45 13.32 4.78 -11.18
CA ASP A 45 14.58 4.18 -11.61
C ASP A 45 14.90 4.49 -13.08
N ILE A 46 13.88 4.55 -13.96
CA ILE A 46 14.05 4.94 -15.37
C ILE A 46 14.66 6.35 -15.53
N PHE A 47 14.42 7.26 -14.59
CA PHE A 47 15.00 8.60 -14.63
C PHE A 47 16.43 8.67 -14.07
N ILE A 48 16.93 7.60 -13.43
CA ILE A 48 18.21 7.58 -12.70
C ILE A 48 19.23 6.62 -13.38
N VAL A 49 18.81 5.81 -14.37
CA VAL A 49 19.72 5.04 -15.24
C VAL A 49 20.39 5.87 -16.32
#